data_AF-R9KAA3-F1
#
_entry.id   AF-R9KAA3-F1
#
_cell.length_a   1.000
_cell.length_b   1.000
_cell.length_c   1.000
_cell.angle_alpha   90.00
_cell.angle_beta   90.00
_cell.angle_gamma   90.00
#
_symmetry.space_group_name_H-M   'P 1'
#
loop_
_entity.id
_entity.type
_entity.pdbx_description
1 polymer ?
#
loop_
_entity_poly.entity_id
_entity_poly.type
_entity_poly.pdbx_seq_one_letter_code
_entity_poly.pdbx_strand_id
1 'polypeptide(L)'
;MSKYDFFWNTMERCDWSKEGSDDEVLAPVVKYLSKQDDTAIFEFDDLMSELLYHLDTKELADQCEKAEPYMSDDSFLYSRCVALINGPAYYEKAKAGKKSELWTMEFEALLYIPQRAWAKKHKKSEEDYPHIAPLSYETGSNTEGWK
;
A
#
# COMPACT_ATOMS: atom_id res chain seq x y z
N MET A 1 14.65 10.55 -12.35
CA MET A 1 14.13 9.92 -11.13
C MET A 1 12.63 9.83 -11.30
N SER A 2 12.05 8.64 -11.12
CA SER A 2 10.60 8.46 -11.14
C SER A 2 10.00 9.15 -9.90
N LYS A 3 8.76 9.65 -10.02
CA LYS A 3 8.01 10.25 -8.92
C LYS A 3 7.99 9.35 -7.67
N TYR A 4 7.95 8.04 -7.86
CA TYR A 4 7.80 7.06 -6.79
C TYR A 4 9.14 6.44 -6.32
N ASP A 5 10.30 6.97 -6.74
CA ASP A 5 11.61 6.41 -6.36
C ASP A 5 11.77 6.33 -4.83
N PHE A 6 11.31 7.35 -4.10
CA PHE A 6 11.39 7.35 -2.64
C PHE A 6 10.57 6.21 -2.01
N PHE A 7 9.34 5.99 -2.48
CA PHE A 7 8.50 4.89 -2.01
C PHE A 7 9.16 3.54 -2.31
N TRP A 8 9.53 3.27 -3.56
CA TRP A 8 10.09 1.97 -3.95
C TRP A 8 11.41 1.66 -3.24
N ASN A 9 12.34 2.62 -3.19
CA ASN A 9 13.61 2.44 -2.49
C ASN A 9 13.40 2.20 -0.99
N THR A 10 12.36 2.77 -0.39
CA THR A 10 12.00 2.52 1.01
C THR A 10 11.49 1.09 1.19
N MET A 11 10.64 0.61 0.29
CA MET A 11 10.09 -0.76 0.32
C MET A 11 11.13 -1.86 0.08
N GLU A 12 12.27 -1.58 -0.56
CA GLU A 12 13.39 -2.54 -0.68
C GLU A 12 13.93 -3.03 0.67
N ARG A 13 13.57 -2.38 1.79
CA ARG A 13 13.97 -2.77 3.14
C ARG A 13 13.15 -3.91 3.74
N CYS A 14 12.06 -4.32 3.11
CA CYS A 14 11.24 -5.45 3.58
C CYS A 14 12.10 -6.69 3.87
N ASP A 15 11.94 -7.29 5.05
CA ASP A 15 12.67 -8.50 5.44
C ASP A 15 11.88 -9.74 5.05
N TRP A 16 12.01 -10.15 3.79
CA TRP A 16 11.34 -11.35 3.28
C TRP A 16 11.81 -12.67 3.92
N SER A 17 12.88 -12.68 4.74
CA SER A 17 13.19 -13.86 5.56
C SER A 17 12.15 -14.12 6.66
N LYS A 18 11.24 -13.16 6.88
CA LYS A 18 10.17 -13.17 7.88
C LYS A 18 8.79 -13.43 7.29
N GLU A 19 8.73 -13.98 6.07
CA GLU A 19 7.48 -14.38 5.43
C GLU A 19 6.61 -15.21 6.38
N GLY A 20 5.31 -14.90 6.41
CA GLY A 20 4.35 -15.43 7.39
C GLY A 20 4.05 -14.47 8.54
N SER A 21 4.78 -13.35 8.67
CA SER A 21 4.42 -12.24 9.54
C SER A 21 4.65 -10.89 8.86
N ASP A 22 3.57 -10.26 8.38
CA ASP A 22 3.63 -8.97 7.70
C ASP A 22 4.30 -7.89 8.57
N ASP A 23 4.02 -7.89 9.87
CA ASP A 23 4.63 -6.97 10.82
C ASP A 23 6.16 -7.14 10.91
N GLU A 24 6.66 -8.38 10.93
CA GLU A 24 8.10 -8.63 10.92
C GLU A 24 8.73 -8.27 9.57
N VAL A 25 8.06 -8.56 8.45
CA VAL A 25 8.50 -8.17 7.10
C VAL A 25 8.63 -6.64 6.98
N LEU A 26 7.66 -5.90 7.53
CA LEU A 26 7.60 -4.43 7.44
C LEU A 26 8.42 -3.69 8.52
N ALA A 27 8.85 -4.37 9.58
CA ALA A 27 9.58 -3.76 10.68
C ALA A 27 10.81 -2.91 10.26
N PRO A 28 11.63 -3.31 9.27
CA PRO A 28 12.75 -2.49 8.80
C PRO A 28 12.30 -1.20 8.10
N VAL A 29 11.18 -1.24 7.36
CA VAL A 29 10.60 -0.08 6.68
C VAL A 29 10.12 0.94 7.71
N VAL A 30 9.31 0.50 8.68
CA VAL A 30 8.82 1.33 9.78
C VAL A 30 9.98 1.95 10.57
N LYS A 31 11.02 1.17 10.87
CA LYS A 31 12.23 1.65 11.57
C LYS A 31 13.03 2.67 10.76
N TYR A 32 13.05 2.55 9.44
CA TYR A 32 13.72 3.52 8.58
C TYR A 32 12.95 4.84 8.54
N LEU A 33 11.65 4.79 8.28
CA LEU A 33 10.77 5.95 8.22
C LEU A 33 10.70 6.70 9.56
N SER A 34 10.68 5.99 10.70
CA SER A 34 10.66 6.63 12.03
C SER A 34 11.92 7.45 12.35
N LYS A 35 12.98 7.34 11.54
CA LYS A 35 14.23 8.11 11.66
C LYS A 35 14.29 9.29 10.69
N GLN A 36 13.35 9.38 9.75
CA GLN A 36 13.23 10.52 8.84
C GLN A 36 12.43 11.65 9.49
N ASP A 37 12.37 12.81 8.84
CA ASP A 37 11.49 13.90 9.23
C ASP A 37 10.03 13.58 8.93
N ASP A 38 9.10 14.25 9.61
CA ASP A 38 7.66 14.00 9.47
C ASP A 38 7.20 14.17 8.02
N THR A 39 7.76 15.15 7.30
CA THR A 39 7.47 15.38 5.88
C THR A 39 7.78 14.18 5.00
N ALA A 40 8.83 13.40 5.32
CA ALA A 40 9.17 12.20 4.57
C ALA A 40 8.21 11.03 4.89
N ILE A 41 7.68 10.97 6.12
CA ILE A 41 6.64 9.98 6.47
C ILE A 41 5.35 10.32 5.72
N PHE A 42 4.97 11.59 5.68
CA PHE A 42 3.79 12.06 4.97
C PHE A 42 3.93 11.90 3.46
N GLU A 43 5.10 12.17 2.90
CA GLU A 43 5.38 11.91 1.48
C GLU A 43 5.27 10.41 1.14
N PHE A 44 5.77 9.53 2.03
CA PHE A 44 5.61 8.08 1.83
C PHE A 44 4.13 7.68 1.79
N ASP A 45 3.32 8.22 2.70
CA ASP A 45 1.87 8.01 2.76
C ASP A 45 1.14 8.51 1.51
N ASP A 46 1.46 9.73 1.06
CA ASP A 46 0.90 10.32 -0.16
C ASP A 46 1.21 9.47 -1.39
N LEU A 47 2.45 9.01 -1.52
CA LEU A 47 2.88 8.16 -2.64
C LEU A 47 2.23 6.78 -2.60
N MET A 48 2.13 6.16 -1.42
CA MET A 48 1.42 4.89 -1.22
C MET A 48 -0.04 5.01 -1.63
N SER A 49 -0.72 6.02 -1.09
CA SER A 49 -2.14 6.29 -1.34
C SER A 49 -2.41 6.57 -2.81
N GLU A 50 -1.54 7.35 -3.48
CA GLU A 50 -1.65 7.61 -4.92
C GLU A 50 -1.43 6.34 -5.78
N LEU A 51 -0.45 5.51 -5.42
CA LEU A 51 -0.21 4.24 -6.13
C LEU A 51 -1.41 3.30 -6.03
N LEU A 52 -2.03 3.20 -4.85
CA LEU A 52 -3.24 2.41 -4.59
C LEU A 52 -4.47 2.99 -5.31
N TYR A 53 -4.62 4.32 -5.30
CA TYR A 53 -5.67 5.05 -6.01
C TYR A 53 -5.62 4.75 -7.52
N HIS A 54 -4.43 4.67 -8.11
CA HIS A 54 -4.27 4.32 -9.53
C HIS A 54 -4.60 2.87 -9.89
N LEU A 55 -4.70 1.98 -8.91
CA LEU A 55 -5.20 0.61 -9.09
C LEU A 55 -6.70 0.51 -8.81
N ASP A 56 -7.32 1.54 -8.23
CA ASP A 56 -8.75 1.61 -7.97
C ASP A 56 -9.52 1.86 -9.27
N THR A 57 -9.88 0.78 -9.97
CA THR A 57 -10.59 0.85 -11.26
C THR A 57 -11.65 -0.24 -11.34
N LYS A 58 -12.73 0.04 -12.09
CA LYS A 58 -13.82 -0.93 -12.28
C LYS A 58 -13.33 -2.21 -12.94
N GLU A 59 -12.42 -2.12 -13.90
CA GLU A 59 -11.90 -3.29 -14.61
C GLU A 59 -11.09 -4.23 -13.71
N LEU A 60 -10.30 -3.69 -12.78
CA LEU A 60 -9.53 -4.49 -11.83
C LEU A 60 -10.44 -5.03 -10.72
N ALA A 61 -11.39 -4.24 -10.25
CA ALA A 61 -12.40 -4.70 -9.29
C ALA A 61 -13.21 -5.89 -9.86
N ASP A 62 -13.60 -5.83 -11.13
CA ASP A 62 -14.31 -6.94 -11.80
C ASP A 62 -13.46 -8.20 -11.98
N GLN A 63 -12.15 -8.06 -12.10
CA GLN A 63 -11.25 -9.21 -12.08
C GLN A 63 -11.15 -9.81 -10.68
N CYS A 64 -11.12 -8.94 -9.67
CA CYS A 64 -11.07 -9.31 -8.27
C CYS A 64 -12.32 -10.10 -7.86
N GLU A 65 -13.51 -9.58 -8.16
CA GLU A 65 -14.80 -10.24 -7.88
C GLU A 65 -14.93 -11.61 -8.58
N LYS A 66 -14.40 -11.74 -9.80
CA LYS A 66 -14.39 -13.03 -10.52
C LYS A 66 -13.44 -14.05 -9.90
N ALA A 67 -12.32 -13.59 -9.34
CA ALA A 67 -11.33 -14.46 -8.72
C ALA A 67 -11.77 -14.90 -7.30
N GLU A 68 -12.40 -14.01 -6.55
CA GLU A 68 -12.91 -14.23 -5.19
C GLU A 68 -14.36 -13.72 -5.07
N PRO A 69 -15.38 -14.53 -5.43
CA PRO A 69 -16.78 -14.09 -5.41
C PRO A 69 -17.36 -13.86 -4.01
N TYR A 70 -16.69 -14.30 -2.96
CA TYR A 70 -17.09 -14.14 -1.56
C TYR A 70 -16.26 -13.09 -0.83
N MET A 71 -15.61 -12.23 -1.61
CA MET A 71 -14.73 -11.18 -1.18
C MET A 71 -15.39 -10.24 -0.15
N SER A 72 -14.62 -9.85 0.87
CA SER A 72 -15.04 -8.77 1.79
C SER A 72 -14.99 -7.42 1.10
N ASP A 73 -15.69 -6.41 1.64
CA ASP A 73 -15.73 -5.07 1.05
C ASP A 73 -14.31 -4.45 0.85
N ASP A 74 -13.34 -4.85 1.69
CA ASP A 74 -11.97 -4.31 1.70
C ASP A 74 -10.92 -5.18 0.99
N SER A 75 -11.25 -6.43 0.64
CA SER A 75 -10.28 -7.36 0.05
C SER A 75 -9.71 -6.87 -1.30
N PHE A 76 -10.46 -6.07 -2.07
CA PHE A 76 -9.92 -5.42 -3.27
C PHE A 76 -8.82 -4.40 -2.91
N LEU A 77 -9.00 -3.63 -1.83
CA LEU A 77 -7.97 -2.73 -1.30
C LEU A 77 -6.75 -3.52 -0.81
N TYR A 78 -6.96 -4.60 -0.06
CA TYR A 78 -5.85 -5.38 0.50
C TYR A 78 -5.09 -6.16 -0.57
N SER A 79 -5.78 -6.61 -1.62
CA SER A 79 -5.16 -7.18 -2.81
C SER A 79 -4.30 -6.14 -3.54
N ARG A 80 -4.78 -4.89 -3.69
CA ARG A 80 -3.97 -3.81 -4.29
C ARG A 80 -2.67 -3.56 -3.50
N CYS A 81 -2.67 -3.74 -2.18
CA CYS A 81 -1.45 -3.67 -1.37
C CYS A 81 -0.41 -4.75 -1.77
N VAL A 82 -0.85 -5.93 -2.20
CA VAL A 82 0.02 -7.00 -2.73
C VAL A 82 0.76 -6.54 -3.99
N ALA A 83 0.11 -5.72 -4.83
CA ALA A 83 0.76 -5.18 -6.02
C ALA A 83 1.94 -4.24 -5.67
N LEU A 84 1.84 -3.49 -4.57
CA LEU A 84 2.88 -2.58 -4.09
C LEU A 84 4.00 -3.35 -3.39
N ILE A 85 3.69 -4.30 -2.51
CA ILE A 85 4.72 -5.02 -1.74
C ILE A 85 5.66 -5.83 -2.65
N ASN A 86 5.18 -6.27 -3.82
CA ASN A 86 5.96 -7.01 -4.83
C ASN A 86 6.82 -6.10 -5.75
N GLY A 87 6.82 -4.78 -5.52
CA GLY A 87 7.70 -3.82 -6.19
C GLY A 87 7.21 -3.31 -7.55
N PRO A 88 7.94 -2.35 -8.15
CA PRO A 88 7.45 -1.54 -9.27
C PRO A 88 7.14 -2.35 -10.53
N ALA A 89 7.94 -3.37 -10.84
CA ALA A 89 7.71 -4.21 -12.01
C ALA A 89 6.48 -5.11 -11.87
N TYR A 90 6.12 -5.49 -10.64
CA TYR A 90 4.89 -6.23 -10.36
C TYR A 90 3.69 -5.28 -10.42
N TYR A 91 3.81 -4.10 -9.80
CA TYR A 91 2.81 -3.04 -9.83
C TYR A 91 2.36 -2.70 -11.26
N GLU A 92 3.29 -2.46 -12.18
CA GLU A 92 2.93 -2.13 -13.58
C GLU A 92 2.19 -3.27 -14.29
N LYS A 93 2.52 -4.53 -13.97
CA LYS A 93 1.80 -5.69 -14.53
C LYS A 93 0.39 -5.80 -13.92
N ALA A 94 0.25 -5.57 -12.62
CA ALA A 94 -1.04 -5.53 -11.93
C ALA A 94 -1.93 -4.42 -12.49
N LYS A 95 -1.40 -3.21 -12.64
CA LYS A 95 -2.08 -2.07 -13.26
C LYS A 95 -2.57 -2.37 -14.68
N ALA A 96 -1.81 -3.16 -15.44
CA ALA A 96 -2.21 -3.62 -16.77
C ALA A 96 -3.18 -4.83 -16.77
N GLY A 97 -3.68 -5.27 -15.61
CA GLY A 97 -4.57 -6.43 -15.47
C GLY A 97 -3.89 -7.78 -15.76
N LYS A 98 -2.55 -7.86 -15.69
CA LYS A 98 -1.75 -9.05 -16.06
C LYS A 98 -1.31 -9.87 -14.84
N LYS A 99 -2.00 -9.74 -13.71
CA LYS A 99 -1.67 -10.35 -12.41
C LYS A 99 -2.90 -10.88 -11.69
N SER A 100 -3.69 -11.73 -12.35
CA SER A 100 -4.93 -12.25 -11.76
C SER A 100 -4.71 -13.04 -10.46
N GLU A 101 -3.51 -13.58 -10.24
CA GLU A 101 -3.18 -14.28 -8.99
C GLU A 101 -3.18 -13.36 -7.76
N LEU A 102 -3.09 -12.04 -7.95
CA LEU A 102 -2.98 -11.08 -6.87
C LEU A 102 -4.28 -10.96 -6.06
N TRP A 103 -5.43 -11.26 -6.69
CA TRP A 103 -6.77 -11.09 -6.12
C TRP A 103 -7.14 -12.13 -5.07
N THR A 104 -6.32 -13.16 -4.88
CA THR A 104 -6.49 -14.20 -3.83
C THR A 104 -5.47 -14.03 -2.70
N MET A 105 -4.83 -12.86 -2.62
CA MET A 105 -3.81 -12.53 -1.64
C MET A 105 -4.11 -11.17 -1.04
N GLU A 106 -3.72 -10.96 0.22
CA GLU A 106 -3.96 -9.71 0.93
C GLU A 106 -2.68 -9.29 1.66
N PHE A 107 -2.45 -7.98 1.77
CA PHE A 107 -1.34 -7.42 2.52
C PHE A 107 -1.73 -6.09 3.18
N GLU A 108 -2.81 -6.13 3.98
CA GLU A 108 -3.39 -4.95 4.66
C GLU A 108 -2.35 -4.18 5.50
N ALA A 109 -1.40 -4.90 6.12
CA ALA A 109 -0.39 -4.33 7.00
C ALA A 109 0.41 -3.16 6.39
N LEU A 110 0.50 -3.09 5.05
CA LEU A 110 1.12 -2.00 4.31
C LEU A 110 0.50 -0.64 4.66
N LEU A 111 -0.83 -0.58 4.79
CA LEU A 111 -1.58 0.65 5.05
C LEU A 111 -1.20 1.29 6.39
N TYR A 112 -0.63 0.51 7.32
CA TYR A 112 -0.29 0.98 8.65
C TYR A 112 1.12 1.54 8.81
N ILE A 113 1.96 1.47 7.77
CA ILE A 113 3.36 1.89 7.85
C ILE A 113 3.53 3.37 8.28
N PRO A 114 2.81 4.35 7.70
CA PRO A 114 3.02 5.77 8.04
C PRO A 114 2.75 6.08 9.52
N GLN A 115 1.58 5.68 10.03
CA GLN A 115 1.19 5.88 11.42
C GLN A 115 2.10 5.13 12.39
N ARG A 116 2.49 3.88 12.08
CA ARG A 116 3.46 3.12 12.90
C ARG A 116 4.81 3.82 12.97
N ALA A 117 5.31 4.34 11.85
CA ALA A 117 6.59 5.04 11.80
C ALA A 117 6.54 6.36 12.58
N TRP A 118 5.47 7.14 12.41
CA TRP A 118 5.27 8.39 13.12
C TRP A 118 5.09 8.18 14.63
N ALA A 119 4.23 7.24 15.03
CA ALA A 119 4.00 6.88 16.43
C ALA A 119 5.30 6.44 17.11
N LYS A 120 6.11 5.62 16.42
CA LYS A 120 7.44 5.20 16.89
C LYS A 120 8.40 6.38 17.06
N LYS A 121 8.42 7.34 16.13
CA LYS A 121 9.26 8.54 16.19
C LYS A 121 8.89 9.43 17.38
N HIS A 122 7.59 9.67 17.56
CA HIS A 122 7.06 10.62 18.55
C HIS A 122 6.73 9.99 19.91
N LYS A 123 6.82 8.66 20.04
CA LYS A 123 6.40 7.89 21.21
C LYS A 123 4.94 8.19 21.59
N LYS A 124 4.07 8.17 20.58
CA LYS A 124 2.63 8.45 20.67
C LYS A 124 1.80 7.27 20.18
N SER A 125 0.48 7.37 20.29
CA SER A 125 -0.43 6.41 19.66
C SER A 125 -0.36 6.52 18.13
N GLU A 126 -0.65 5.44 17.41
CA GLU A 126 -0.87 5.46 15.96
C GLU A 126 -2.10 6.30 15.59
N GLU A 127 -3.10 6.35 16.48
CA GLU A 127 -4.32 7.16 16.33
C GLU A 127 -4.04 8.68 16.34
N ASP A 128 -2.88 9.11 16.86
CA ASP A 128 -2.48 10.51 16.89
C ASP A 128 -1.79 10.97 15.58
N TYR A 129 -1.69 10.09 14.57
CA TYR A 129 -1.05 10.40 13.30
C TYR A 129 -1.73 11.59 12.62
N PRO A 130 -1.00 12.70 12.35
CA PRO A 130 -1.63 14.00 12.06
C PRO A 130 -1.90 14.23 10.57
N HIS A 131 -1.52 13.31 9.70
CA HIS A 131 -1.55 13.51 8.25
C HIS A 131 -2.66 12.70 7.60
N ILE A 132 -3.25 13.29 6.57
CA ILE A 132 -4.28 12.68 5.72
C ILE A 132 -3.81 12.86 4.28
N ALA A 133 -3.63 11.75 3.58
CA ALA A 133 -3.20 11.77 2.19
C ALA A 133 -4.21 12.52 1.28
N PRO A 134 -3.76 13.28 0.26
CA PRO A 134 -4.63 14.01 -0.65
C PRO A 134 -5.58 13.11 -1.47
N LEU A 135 -5.18 11.86 -1.71
CA LEU A 135 -5.97 10.84 -2.40
C LEU A 135 -6.33 9.75 -1.40
N SER A 136 -7.60 9.35 -1.41
CA SER A 136 -8.05 8.18 -0.65
C SER A 136 -7.66 6.92 -1.42
N TYR A 137 -7.20 5.88 -0.73
CA TYR A 137 -6.96 4.58 -1.36
C TYR A 137 -8.22 3.68 -1.36
N GLU A 138 -9.29 4.12 -0.69
CA GLU A 138 -10.51 3.34 -0.52
C GLU A 138 -11.13 2.95 -1.87
N THR A 139 -11.75 1.77 -1.90
CA THR A 139 -12.44 1.26 -3.09
C THR A 139 -13.49 2.27 -3.58
N GLY A 140 -13.43 2.64 -4.86
CA GLY A 140 -14.36 3.59 -5.47
C GLY A 140 -13.98 5.07 -5.32
N SER A 141 -12.89 5.38 -4.62
CA SER A 141 -12.41 6.76 -4.45
C SER A 141 -11.90 7.37 -5.77
N ASN A 142 -11.36 6.55 -6.67
CA ASN A 142 -10.98 6.97 -8.01
C ASN A 142 -12.18 7.04 -8.93
N THR A 143 -13.04 8.03 -8.70
CA THR A 143 -14.30 8.18 -9.45
C THR A 143 -14.14 8.16 -10.97
N GLU A 144 -13.00 8.59 -11.53
CA GLU A 144 -12.73 8.48 -12.98
C GLU A 144 -12.38 7.04 -13.41
N GLY A 145 -11.63 6.29 -12.58
CA GLY A 145 -11.33 4.87 -12.82
C GLY A 145 -12.54 3.95 -12.68
N TRP A 146 -13.66 4.46 -12.15
CA TRP A 146 -14.91 3.73 -11.96
C TRP A 146 -16.03 4.12 -12.95
N LYS A 147 -15.74 4.99 -13.92
CA LYS A 147 -16.65 5.36 -15.01
C LYS A 147 -16.51 4.43 -16.21
#